data_AF-A0A662VX48-F1
#
_entry.id   AF-A0A662VX48-F1
#
_cell.length_a   1.000
_cell.length_b   1.000
_cell.length_c   1.000
_cell.angle_alpha   90.00
_cell.angle_beta   90.00
_cell.angle_gamma   90.00
#
_symmetry.space_group_name_H-M   'P 1'
#
loop_
_entity.id
_entity.type
_entity.pdbx_description
1 polymer ?
#
loop_
_entity_poly.entity_id
_entity_poly.type
_entity_poly.pdbx_seq_one_letter_code
_entity_poly.pdbx_strand_id
1 'polypeptide(L)'
;MLYEIIKKLSSNGDDILKVLDKVIYLEKSGMLDEFLKLAELGVKLAEMTQESLDSEVEELITKDAEILMSLGIVLADDKTRKVVTALEEALLNINYEPVGLMGLLKAMREPEVKKAIGFLIGFLREFGRRL
;
A
#
# COMPACT_ATOMS: atom_id res chain seq x y z
N MET A 1 18.30 23.68 -27.51
CA MET A 1 17.35 22.98 -26.61
C MET A 1 16.13 22.44 -27.35
N LEU A 2 15.31 23.28 -28.02
CA LEU A 2 14.10 22.80 -28.71
C LEU A 2 14.37 21.70 -29.77
N TYR A 3 15.44 21.86 -30.55
CA TYR A 3 15.82 20.90 -31.60
C TYR A 3 16.25 19.53 -31.04
N GLU A 4 16.97 19.53 -29.92
CA GLU A 4 17.36 18.31 -29.19
C GLU A 4 16.14 17.58 -28.63
N ILE A 5 15.19 18.33 -28.06
CA ILE A 5 13.92 17.79 -27.53
C ILE A 5 13.08 17.19 -28.66
N ILE A 6 12.91 17.91 -29.78
CA ILE A 6 12.16 17.42 -30.94
C ILE A 6 12.81 16.18 -31.55
N LYS A 7 14.15 16.16 -31.65
CA LYS A 7 14.88 15.00 -32.15
C LYS A 7 14.70 13.78 -31.24
N LYS A 8 14.81 13.96 -29.91
CA LYS A 8 14.57 12.90 -28.93
C LYS A 8 13.11 12.42 -28.91
N LEU A 9 12.14 13.33 -29.05
CA LEU A 9 10.72 12.99 -29.15
C LEU A 9 10.42 12.22 -30.45
N SER A 10 11.01 12.65 -31.56
CA SER A 10 10.79 12.02 -32.87
C SER A 10 11.50 10.67 -33.00
N SER A 11 12.66 10.49 -32.38
CA SER A 11 13.41 9.23 -32.43
C SER A 11 12.89 8.16 -31.47
N ASN A 12 12.14 8.56 -30.44
CA ASN A 12 11.62 7.66 -29.39
C ASN A 12 10.09 7.68 -29.32
N GLY A 13 9.41 8.07 -30.40
CA GLY A 13 7.97 8.29 -30.43
C GLY A 13 7.16 7.12 -29.89
N ASP A 14 7.52 5.88 -30.27
CA ASP A 14 6.86 4.67 -29.80
C ASP A 14 7.04 4.43 -28.30
N ASP A 15 8.23 4.71 -27.76
CA ASP A 15 8.50 4.49 -26.34
C ASP A 15 7.82 5.56 -25.47
N ILE A 16 7.71 6.79 -25.98
CA ILE A 16 6.94 7.87 -25.34
C ILE A 16 5.45 7.52 -25.32
N LEU A 17 4.92 7.01 -26.42
CA LEU A 17 3.53 6.55 -26.48
C LEU A 17 3.26 5.43 -25.47
N LYS A 18 4.16 4.44 -25.37
CA LYS A 18 4.05 3.37 -24.35
C LYS A 18 4.09 3.91 -22.92
N VAL A 19 4.93 4.90 -22.63
CA VAL A 19 4.98 5.53 -21.30
C VAL A 19 3.69 6.29 -21.03
N LEU A 20 3.17 7.04 -22.00
CA LEU A 20 1.89 7.73 -21.88
C LEU A 20 0.73 6.75 -21.67
N ASP A 21 0.70 5.62 -22.37
CA ASP A 21 -0.31 4.58 -22.18
C ASP A 21 -0.30 4.03 -20.75
N LYS A 22 0.90 3.83 -20.16
CA LYS A 22 1.05 3.41 -18.76
C LYS A 22 0.57 4.49 -17.78
N VAL A 23 0.90 5.75 -18.02
CA VAL A 23 0.43 6.87 -17.18
C VAL A 23 -1.09 7.02 -17.27
N ILE A 24 -1.66 6.93 -18.47
CA ILE A 24 -3.12 6.97 -18.70
C ILE A 24 -3.80 5.79 -18.03
N TYR A 25 -3.19 4.60 -18.09
CA TYR A 25 -3.69 3.42 -17.39
C TYR A 25 -3.75 3.65 -15.87
N LEU A 26 -2.66 4.14 -15.27
CA LEU A 26 -2.58 4.44 -13.83
C LEU A 26 -3.59 5.52 -13.40
N GLU A 27 -3.79 6.53 -14.22
CA GLU A 27 -4.80 7.57 -13.98
C GLU A 27 -6.21 6.99 -14.02
N LYS A 28 -6.53 6.20 -15.06
CA LYS A 28 -7.85 5.58 -15.21
C LYS A 28 -8.14 4.54 -14.13
N SER A 29 -7.11 3.87 -13.59
CA SER A 29 -7.26 2.94 -12.48
C SER A 29 -7.31 3.65 -11.12
N GLY A 30 -7.15 4.98 -11.07
CA GLY A 30 -7.11 5.75 -9.82
C GLY A 30 -5.93 5.40 -8.94
N MET A 31 -4.81 4.95 -9.53
CA MET A 31 -3.59 4.53 -8.83
C MET A 31 -2.41 5.48 -9.06
N LEU A 32 -2.56 6.51 -9.90
CA LEU A 32 -1.47 7.42 -10.24
C LEU A 32 -0.96 8.16 -9.00
N ASP A 33 -1.87 8.66 -8.16
CA ASP A 33 -1.53 9.36 -6.91
C ASP A 33 -0.82 8.43 -5.91
N GLU A 34 -1.27 7.19 -5.77
CA GLU A 34 -0.60 6.17 -4.95
C GLU A 34 0.80 5.83 -5.47
N PHE A 35 0.97 5.71 -6.79
CA PHE A 35 2.29 5.48 -7.40
C PHE A 35 3.24 6.65 -7.16
N LEU A 36 2.76 7.89 -7.26
CA LEU A 36 3.55 9.09 -7.00
C LEU A 36 3.98 9.18 -5.52
N LYS A 37 3.09 8.83 -4.58
CA LYS A 37 3.43 8.77 -3.14
C LYS A 37 4.53 7.74 -2.85
N LEU A 38 4.49 6.58 -3.52
CA LEU A 38 5.53 5.55 -3.41
C LEU A 38 6.86 6.03 -3.99
N ALA A 39 6.85 6.71 -5.13
CA ALA A 39 8.04 7.30 -5.71
C ALA A 39 8.67 8.36 -4.80
N GLU A 40 7.87 9.21 -4.16
CA GLU A 40 8.33 10.21 -3.19
C GLU A 40 8.95 9.56 -1.94
N LEU A 41 8.37 8.46 -1.43
CA LEU A 41 8.96 7.70 -0.34
C LEU A 41 10.31 7.09 -0.73
N GLY A 42 10.42 6.53 -1.94
CA GLY A 42 11.68 6.00 -2.47
C GLY A 42 12.78 7.07 -2.58
N VAL A 43 12.44 8.28 -3.02
CA VAL A 43 13.37 9.42 -3.06
C VAL A 43 13.81 9.81 -1.64
N LYS A 44 12.87 9.91 -0.68
CA LYS A 44 13.21 10.22 0.73
C LYS A 44 14.11 9.17 1.36
N LEU A 45 13.85 7.89 1.10
CA LEU A 45 14.72 6.81 1.58
C LEU A 45 16.10 6.89 0.93
N ALA A 46 16.19 7.14 -0.38
CA ALA A 46 17.45 7.33 -1.09
C ALA A 46 18.27 8.51 -0.55
N GLU A 47 17.59 9.62 -0.20
CA GLU A 47 18.19 10.80 0.45
C GLU A 47 18.68 10.49 1.87
N MET A 48 17.93 9.69 2.64
CA MET A 48 18.37 9.20 3.95
C MET A 48 19.60 8.28 3.85
N THR A 49 19.80 7.61 2.71
CA THR A 49 20.90 6.66 2.46
C THR A 49 22.11 7.26 1.70
N GLN A 50 22.18 8.58 1.49
CA GLN A 50 23.41 9.20 0.96
C GLN A 50 24.64 8.97 1.87
N GLU A 51 24.43 8.52 3.11
CA GLU A 51 25.43 7.77 3.87
C GLU A 51 25.48 6.31 3.38
N SER A 52 26.24 6.08 2.31
CA SER A 52 26.65 4.76 1.79
C SER A 52 25.52 3.77 1.43
N LEU A 53 25.14 3.76 0.14
CA LEU A 53 24.40 2.65 -0.46
C LEU A 53 25.29 1.40 -0.53
N ASP A 54 25.12 0.50 0.43
CA ASP A 54 25.66 -0.86 0.38
C ASP A 54 24.75 -1.77 -0.48
N SER A 55 25.32 -2.83 -1.04
CA SER A 55 24.67 -3.84 -1.88
C SER A 55 23.40 -4.49 -1.28
N GLU A 56 23.23 -4.44 0.04
CA GLU A 56 22.00 -4.82 0.75
C GLU A 56 20.81 -3.92 0.43
N VAL A 57 21.03 -2.63 0.13
CA VAL A 57 19.96 -1.68 -0.22
C VAL A 57 19.42 -1.97 -1.62
N GLU A 58 20.27 -2.43 -2.53
CA GLU A 58 19.86 -2.84 -3.87
C GLU A 58 19.00 -4.12 -3.83
N GLU A 59 19.36 -5.07 -2.96
CA GLU A 59 18.55 -6.26 -2.71
C GLU A 59 17.23 -5.93 -2.00
N LEU A 60 17.25 -5.03 -1.01
CA LEU A 60 16.05 -4.50 -0.35
C LEU A 60 15.13 -3.80 -1.34
N ILE A 61 15.61 -2.90 -2.20
CA ILE A 61 14.78 -2.25 -3.23
C ILE A 61 14.15 -3.27 -4.16
N THR A 62 14.88 -4.30 -4.58
CA THR A 62 14.36 -5.28 -5.54
C THR A 62 13.33 -6.22 -4.90
N LYS A 63 13.58 -6.65 -3.67
CA LYS A 63 12.70 -7.53 -2.89
C LYS A 63 11.50 -6.77 -2.30
N ASP A 64 11.71 -5.52 -1.92
CA ASP A 64 10.66 -4.62 -1.43
C ASP A 64 9.83 -4.04 -2.57
N ALA A 65 10.35 -3.88 -3.79
CA ALA A 65 9.52 -3.51 -4.94
C ALA A 65 8.46 -4.58 -5.25
N GLU A 66 8.78 -5.87 -5.14
CA GLU A 66 7.79 -6.95 -5.24
C GLU A 66 6.79 -6.91 -4.07
N ILE A 67 7.25 -6.61 -2.85
CA ILE A 67 6.38 -6.47 -1.68
C ILE A 67 5.47 -5.24 -1.83
N LEU A 68 5.97 -4.11 -2.34
CA LEU A 68 5.23 -2.88 -2.57
C LEU A 68 4.24 -3.01 -3.73
N MET A 69 4.62 -3.69 -4.82
CA MET A 69 3.69 -4.06 -5.90
C MET A 69 2.63 -5.03 -5.39
N SER A 70 3.00 -6.01 -4.58
CA SER A 70 2.06 -6.95 -3.97
C SER A 70 1.12 -6.24 -3.01
N LEU A 71 1.60 -5.30 -2.21
CA LEU A 71 0.78 -4.44 -1.35
C LEU A 71 -0.15 -3.57 -2.19
N GLY A 72 0.33 -2.99 -3.30
CA GLY A 72 -0.49 -2.24 -4.25
C GLY A 72 -1.60 -3.09 -4.87
N ILE A 73 -1.30 -4.31 -5.29
CA ILE A 73 -2.29 -5.28 -5.83
C ILE A 73 -3.28 -5.72 -4.73
N VAL A 74 -2.80 -5.94 -3.52
CA VAL A 74 -3.62 -6.33 -2.36
C VAL A 74 -4.54 -5.18 -1.93
N LEU A 75 -4.07 -3.94 -1.97
CA LEU A 75 -4.86 -2.73 -1.68
C LEU A 75 -5.77 -2.29 -2.84
N ALA A 76 -5.57 -2.80 -4.06
CA ALA A 76 -6.47 -2.59 -5.19
C ALA A 76 -7.83 -3.29 -5.00
N ASP A 77 -7.88 -4.33 -4.16
CA ASP A 77 -9.15 -4.96 -3.78
C ASP A 77 -9.90 -4.10 -2.76
N ASP A 78 -11.13 -3.70 -3.10
CA ASP A 78 -11.98 -2.83 -2.28
C ASP A 78 -12.24 -3.36 -0.87
N LYS A 79 -12.30 -4.69 -0.68
CA LYS A 79 -12.53 -5.27 0.64
C LYS A 79 -11.26 -5.18 1.47
N THR A 80 -10.11 -5.47 0.88
CA THR A 80 -8.83 -5.36 1.56
C THR A 80 -8.51 -3.93 1.91
N ARG A 81 -8.72 -2.98 0.98
CA ARG A 81 -8.57 -1.54 1.24
C ARG A 81 -9.41 -1.10 2.43
N LYS A 82 -10.69 -1.47 2.48
CA LYS A 82 -11.59 -1.14 3.59
C LYS A 82 -11.09 -1.70 4.93
N VAL A 83 -10.57 -2.91 4.95
CA VAL A 83 -10.01 -3.53 6.17
C VAL A 83 -8.75 -2.79 6.61
N VAL A 84 -7.85 -2.45 5.69
CA VAL A 84 -6.61 -1.72 5.99
C VAL A 84 -6.90 -0.30 6.48
N THR A 85 -7.80 0.44 5.82
CA THR A 85 -8.22 1.78 6.27
C THR A 85 -8.90 1.73 7.62
N ALA A 86 -9.80 0.77 7.87
CA ALA A 86 -10.44 0.62 9.18
C ALA A 86 -9.43 0.30 10.29
N LEU A 87 -8.38 -0.46 9.97
CA LEU A 87 -7.29 -0.75 10.91
C LEU A 87 -6.45 0.49 11.21
N GLU A 88 -6.07 1.24 10.18
CA GLU A 88 -5.34 2.51 10.31
C GLU A 88 -6.13 3.51 11.18
N GLU A 89 -7.40 3.75 10.84
CA GLU A 89 -8.27 4.64 11.61
C GLU A 89 -8.43 4.18 13.07
N ALA A 90 -8.56 2.86 13.30
CA ALA A 90 -8.63 2.32 14.65
C ALA A 90 -7.34 2.58 15.42
N LEU A 91 -6.16 2.36 14.82
CA LEU A 91 -4.86 2.58 15.46
C LEU A 91 -4.59 4.05 15.77
N LEU A 92 -4.99 4.96 14.89
CA LEU A 92 -4.84 6.41 15.11
C LEU A 92 -5.72 6.92 16.27
N ASN A 93 -6.90 6.30 16.45
CA ASN A 93 -7.88 6.75 17.43
C ASN A 93 -7.96 5.86 18.68
N ILE A 94 -7.11 4.82 18.78
CA ILE A 94 -7.15 3.91 19.92
C ILE A 94 -6.64 4.65 21.16
N ASN A 95 -7.52 4.81 22.13
CA ASN A 95 -7.10 5.14 23.49
C ASN A 95 -7.06 3.83 24.28
N TYR A 96 -5.86 3.33 24.55
CA TYR A 96 -5.70 2.07 25.25
C TYR A 96 -6.02 2.24 26.74
N GLU A 97 -7.06 1.55 27.19
CA GLU A 97 -7.38 1.42 28.60
C GLU A 97 -7.36 -0.06 29.01
N PRO A 98 -6.65 -0.42 30.09
CA PRO A 98 -6.67 -1.78 30.61
C PRO A 98 -8.10 -2.21 30.97
N VAL A 99 -8.59 -3.26 30.32
CA VAL A 99 -9.93 -3.81 30.59
C VAL A 99 -9.84 -5.06 31.45
N GLY A 100 -10.54 -5.06 32.59
CA GLY A 100 -10.72 -6.25 33.43
C GLY A 100 -11.71 -7.24 32.82
N LEU A 101 -11.81 -8.45 33.41
CA LEU A 101 -12.69 -9.52 32.93
C LEU A 101 -14.17 -9.08 32.78
N MET A 102 -14.66 -8.28 33.71
CA MET A 102 -16.03 -7.75 33.65
C MET A 102 -16.20 -6.71 32.52
N GLY A 103 -15.16 -5.90 32.28
CA GLY A 103 -15.10 -4.95 31.17
C GLY A 103 -15.14 -5.67 29.82
N LEU A 104 -14.39 -6.76 29.67
CA LEU A 104 -14.42 -7.61 28.47
C LEU A 104 -15.81 -8.20 28.22
N LEU A 105 -16.46 -8.77 29.24
CA LEU A 105 -17.81 -9.32 29.10
C LEU A 105 -18.84 -8.25 28.73
N LYS A 106 -18.67 -7.02 29.23
CA LYS A 106 -19.52 -5.89 28.87
C LYS A 106 -19.26 -5.45 27.42
N ALA A 107 -18.00 -5.34 27.02
CA ALA A 107 -17.59 -5.00 25.65
C ALA A 107 -18.13 -6.01 24.64
N MET A 108 -18.11 -7.31 24.95
CA MET A 108 -18.70 -8.35 24.09
C MET A 108 -20.21 -8.18 23.83
N ARG A 109 -20.92 -7.37 24.61
CA ARG A 109 -22.34 -7.05 24.37
C ARG A 109 -22.53 -5.93 23.36
N GLU A 110 -21.51 -5.11 23.14
CA GLU A 110 -21.54 -3.98 22.22
C GLU A 110 -21.67 -4.45 20.76
N PRO A 111 -22.56 -3.82 19.96
CA PRO A 111 -22.77 -4.20 18.56
C PRO A 111 -21.49 -4.18 17.71
N GLU A 112 -20.60 -3.23 17.95
CA GLU A 112 -19.35 -3.01 17.23
C GLU A 112 -18.35 -4.13 17.52
N VAL A 113 -18.19 -4.46 18.81
CA VAL A 113 -17.32 -5.57 19.26
C VAL A 113 -17.82 -6.91 18.73
N LYS A 114 -19.14 -7.14 18.70
CA LYS A 114 -19.73 -8.35 18.10
C LYS A 114 -19.41 -8.47 16.61
N LYS A 115 -19.50 -7.36 15.85
CA LYS A 115 -19.13 -7.33 14.43
C LYS A 115 -17.64 -7.66 14.24
N ALA A 116 -16.77 -7.06 15.04
CA ALA A 116 -15.32 -7.31 14.98
C ALA A 116 -14.96 -8.76 15.31
N ILE A 117 -15.55 -9.33 16.38
CA ILE A 117 -15.37 -10.74 16.74
C ILE A 117 -15.90 -11.66 15.64
N GLY A 118 -17.06 -11.36 15.06
CA GLY A 118 -17.62 -12.12 13.95
C GLY A 118 -16.72 -12.12 12.72
N PHE A 119 -16.17 -10.95 12.37
CA PHE A 119 -15.15 -10.82 11.31
C PHE A 119 -13.92 -11.68 11.61
N LEU A 120 -13.35 -11.57 12.82
CA LEU A 120 -12.15 -12.31 13.23
C LEU A 120 -12.37 -13.83 13.14
N ILE A 121 -13.49 -14.35 13.65
CA ILE A 121 -13.84 -15.77 13.57
C ILE A 121 -13.98 -16.22 12.11
N GLY A 122 -14.64 -15.41 11.28
CA GLY A 122 -14.79 -15.68 9.84
C GLY A 122 -13.43 -15.74 9.13
N PHE A 123 -12.57 -14.75 9.39
CA PHE A 123 -11.21 -14.70 8.88
C PHE A 123 -10.41 -15.93 9.29
N LEU A 124 -10.36 -16.26 10.59
CA LEU A 124 -9.59 -17.40 11.11
C LEU A 124 -10.04 -18.73 10.51
N ARG A 125 -11.35 -18.90 10.27
CA ARG A 125 -11.90 -20.11 9.64
C ARG A 125 -11.44 -20.27 8.19
N GLU A 126 -11.51 -19.20 7.40
CA GLU A 126 -11.08 -19.26 6.00
C GLU A 126 -9.56 -19.33 5.86
N PHE A 127 -8.84 -18.66 6.74
CA PHE A 127 -7.38 -18.73 6.81
C PHE A 127 -6.91 -20.15 7.17
N GLY A 128 -7.45 -20.74 8.24
CA GLY A 128 -7.10 -22.10 8.65
C GLY A 128 -7.51 -23.19 7.67
N ARG A 129 -8.42 -22.93 6.73
CA ARG A 129 -8.75 -23.85 5.63
C ARG A 129 -7.72 -23.86 4.50
N ARG A 130 -6.87 -22.83 4.43
CA ARG A 130 -5.94 -22.58 3.31
C ARG A 130 -4.47 -22.69 3.73
N LEU A 131 -4.20 -22.82 5.03
CA LEU A 131 -2.95 -23.35 5.58
C LEU A 131 -2.96 -24.89 5.49
#